data_AF-A0A212SHN7-F1
#
_entry.id   AF-A0A212SHN7-F1
#
_cell.length_a   1.000
_cell.length_b   1.000
_cell.length_c   1.000
_cell.angle_alpha   90.00
_cell.angle_beta   90.00
_cell.angle_gamma   90.00
#
_symmetry.space_group_name_H-M   'P 1'
#
loop_
_entity.id
_entity.type
_entity.pdbx_description
1 polymer ?
#
loop_
_entity_poly.entity_id
_entity_poly.type
_entity_poly.pdbx_seq_one_letter_code
_entity_poly.pdbx_strand_id
1 'polypeptide(L)'
;MLGQQVGSGQCVALAQATSNVGHTSTWVPGTQVQGNTDIAPGTVIATFGADGAYTNTVGQSHTAIYLGQNAQGIQVMDQWANAPARYRTINWTTSNSYESGSKFYVVSH
;
A
#
# COMPACT_ATOMS: atom_id res chain seq x y z
N MET A 1 -0.36 17.99 5.51
CA MET A 1 -0.09 17.28 4.24
C MET A 1 -1.37 16.60 3.73
N LEU A 2 -2.44 17.37 3.49
CA LEU A 2 -3.67 16.89 2.85
C LEU A 2 -3.87 17.75 1.61
N GLY A 3 -3.94 17.13 0.42
CA GLY A 3 -4.25 17.84 -0.83
C GLY A 3 -3.08 18.18 -1.75
N GLN A 4 -1.85 17.74 -1.51
CA GLN A 4 -0.72 17.93 -2.43
C GLN A 4 -0.27 16.62 -3.07
N GLN A 5 -0.10 16.66 -4.39
CA GLN A 5 0.53 15.59 -5.15
C GLN A 5 2.01 15.56 -4.80
N VAL A 6 2.49 14.43 -4.26
CA VAL A 6 3.91 14.27 -3.92
C VAL A 6 4.61 13.55 -5.07
N GLY A 7 5.63 14.17 -5.67
CA GLY A 7 6.39 13.63 -6.79
C GLY A 7 5.58 13.49 -8.10
N SER A 8 5.78 12.39 -8.84
CA SER A 8 5.15 12.12 -10.16
C SER A 8 3.65 11.80 -10.10
N GLY A 9 3.02 11.90 -8.93
CA GLY A 9 1.60 11.59 -8.73
C GLY A 9 1.26 10.12 -8.60
N GLN A 10 2.25 9.22 -8.49
CA GLN A 10 2.03 7.80 -8.23
C GLN A 10 2.05 7.48 -6.71
N CYS A 11 1.34 6.42 -6.30
CA CYS A 11 1.30 5.89 -4.93
C CYS A 11 2.68 5.73 -4.29
N VAL A 12 3.66 5.35 -5.11
CA VAL A 12 5.07 5.14 -4.74
C VAL A 12 5.75 6.42 -4.27
N ALA A 13 5.47 7.55 -4.91
CA ALA A 13 6.11 8.82 -4.58
C ALA A 13 5.69 9.32 -3.18
N LEU A 14 4.44 9.05 -2.77
CA LEU A 14 3.99 9.33 -1.40
C LEU A 14 4.70 8.41 -0.38
N ALA A 15 4.80 7.11 -0.67
CA ALA A 15 5.49 6.16 0.21
C ALA A 15 6.99 6.50 0.37
N GLN A 16 7.67 6.82 -0.73
CA GLN A 16 9.09 7.22 -0.74
C GLN A 16 9.33 8.58 -0.10
N ALA A 17 8.37 9.51 -0.17
CA ALA A 17 8.51 10.82 0.44
C ALA A 17 8.14 10.83 1.94
N THR A 18 7.29 9.91 2.38
CA THR A 18 6.84 9.84 3.79
C THR A 18 7.59 8.81 4.61
N SER A 19 8.28 7.86 3.99
CA SER A 19 9.04 6.81 4.65
C SER A 19 10.34 6.52 3.91
N ASN A 20 11.41 6.22 4.65
CA ASN A 20 12.72 5.86 4.08
C ASN A 20 12.74 4.42 3.52
N VAL A 21 11.68 4.03 2.80
CA VAL A 21 11.44 2.65 2.32
C VAL A 21 12.25 2.29 1.07
N GLY A 22 13.12 3.19 0.60
CA GLY A 22 14.01 2.94 -0.53
C GLY A 22 13.30 2.89 -1.88
N HIS A 23 14.02 2.38 -2.89
CA HIS A 23 13.47 2.20 -4.23
C HIS A 23 12.53 1.00 -4.28
N THR A 24 11.43 1.10 -5.04
CA THR A 24 10.47 -0.02 -5.20
C THR A 24 11.11 -1.31 -5.73
N SER A 25 12.24 -1.20 -6.43
CA SER A 25 13.02 -2.35 -6.90
C SER A 25 13.67 -3.18 -5.79
N THR A 26 13.78 -2.64 -4.57
CA THR A 26 14.32 -3.36 -3.41
C THR A 26 13.22 -3.89 -2.49
N TRP A 27 11.95 -3.67 -2.83
CA TRP A 27 10.85 -4.07 -1.98
C TRP A 27 10.61 -5.57 -2.07
N VAL A 28 10.54 -6.21 -0.90
CA VAL A 28 10.14 -7.60 -0.74
C VAL A 28 8.94 -7.71 0.21
N PRO A 29 8.07 -8.72 0.02
CA PRO A 29 6.94 -8.94 0.91
C PRO A 29 7.44 -9.36 2.29
N GLY A 30 7.14 -8.56 3.30
CA GLY A 30 7.33 -8.92 4.70
C GLY A 30 6.11 -9.68 5.24
N THR A 31 5.68 -9.31 6.46
CA THR A 31 4.53 -9.94 7.10
C THR A 31 3.22 -9.57 6.42
N GLN A 32 2.28 -10.52 6.35
CA GLN A 32 0.93 -10.27 5.85
C GLN A 32 0.21 -9.28 6.77
N VAL A 33 -0.51 -8.31 6.18
CA VAL A 33 -1.21 -7.27 6.95
C VAL A 33 -2.45 -7.84 7.65
N GLN A 34 -3.21 -8.70 6.95
CA GLN A 34 -4.46 -9.24 7.47
C GLN A 34 -4.25 -10.04 8.75
N GLY A 35 -4.90 -9.60 9.83
CA GLY A 35 -4.83 -10.25 11.14
C GLY A 35 -3.61 -9.85 11.97
N ASN A 36 -2.67 -9.08 11.41
CA ASN A 36 -1.50 -8.60 12.13
C ASN A 36 -1.78 -7.22 12.76
N THR A 37 -2.20 -7.20 14.02
CA THR A 37 -2.50 -5.97 14.76
C THR A 37 -1.27 -5.24 15.30
N ASP A 38 -0.08 -5.83 15.18
CA ASP A 38 1.18 -5.24 15.68
C ASP A 38 1.80 -4.24 14.69
N ILE A 39 1.18 -4.05 13.52
CA ILE A 39 1.63 -3.10 12.51
C ILE A 39 1.39 -1.68 12.99
N ALA A 40 2.47 -0.89 13.07
CA ALA A 40 2.38 0.51 13.45
C ALA A 40 1.68 1.34 12.35
N PRO A 41 0.75 2.23 12.69
CA PRO A 41 0.26 3.26 11.77
C PRO A 41 1.43 4.06 11.19
N GLY A 42 1.39 4.33 9.88
CA GLY A 42 2.50 4.91 9.12
C GLY A 42 3.36 3.89 8.37
N THR A 43 3.17 2.58 8.62
CA THR A 43 3.90 1.52 7.90
C THR A 43 3.49 1.47 6.43
N VAL A 44 4.47 1.36 5.53
CA VAL A 44 4.20 1.18 4.10
C VAL A 44 3.82 -0.27 3.83
N ILE A 45 2.71 -0.46 3.13
CA ILE A 45 2.19 -1.76 2.72
C ILE A 45 1.97 -1.78 1.21
N ALA A 46 2.21 -2.93 0.59
CA ALA A 46 2.05 -3.10 -0.84
C ALA A 46 1.49 -4.47 -1.21
N THR A 47 0.91 -4.57 -2.40
CA THR A 47 0.62 -5.85 -3.05
C THR A 47 1.81 -6.23 -3.94
N PHE A 48 2.15 -7.52 -3.92
CA PHE A 48 3.26 -8.09 -4.66
C PHE A 48 2.72 -9.04 -5.74
N GLY A 49 3.43 -9.09 -6.87
CA GLY A 49 3.12 -10.02 -7.96
C GLY A 49 3.32 -11.48 -7.57
N ALA A 50 2.95 -12.40 -8.47
CA ALA A 50 3.14 -13.84 -8.26
C ALA A 50 4.62 -14.25 -8.11
N ASP A 51 5.53 -13.43 -8.61
CA ASP A 51 6.99 -13.54 -8.47
C ASP A 51 7.51 -12.97 -7.14
N GLY A 52 6.63 -12.41 -6.30
CA GLY A 52 7.00 -11.76 -5.05
C GLY A 52 7.64 -10.38 -5.23
N ALA A 53 7.66 -9.84 -6.45
CA ALA A 53 8.21 -8.52 -6.74
C ALA A 53 7.09 -7.46 -6.84
N TYR A 54 7.43 -6.22 -6.52
CA TYR A 54 6.56 -5.08 -6.81
C TYR A 54 6.69 -4.70 -8.28
N THR A 55 5.73 -5.12 -9.10
CA THR A 55 5.77 -4.93 -10.57
C THR A 55 5.28 -3.56 -11.04
N ASN A 56 4.82 -2.69 -10.13
CA ASN A 56 4.24 -1.37 -10.41
C ASN A 56 3.20 -1.39 -11.56
N THR A 57 2.43 -2.48 -11.65
CA THR A 57 1.48 -2.68 -12.75
C THR A 57 0.10 -2.19 -12.35
N VAL A 58 -0.49 -1.29 -13.15
CA VAL A 58 -1.82 -0.73 -12.90
C VAL A 58 -2.86 -1.85 -12.79
N GLY A 59 -3.58 -1.88 -11.66
CA GLY A 59 -4.60 -2.90 -11.36
C GLY A 59 -4.06 -4.23 -10.82
N GLN A 60 -2.75 -4.39 -10.68
CA GLN A 60 -2.09 -5.57 -10.10
C GLN A 60 -1.18 -5.25 -8.91
N SER A 61 -0.59 -4.05 -8.88
CA SER A 61 0.26 -3.58 -7.80
C SER A 61 -0.31 -2.30 -7.20
N HIS A 62 -0.52 -2.30 -5.88
CA HIS A 62 -0.97 -1.13 -5.15
C HIS A 62 -0.09 -0.93 -3.91
N THR A 63 0.19 0.33 -3.59
CA THR A 63 0.94 0.71 -2.39
C THR A 63 0.12 1.70 -1.59
N ALA A 64 0.13 1.54 -0.27
CA ALA A 64 -0.57 2.42 0.64
C ALA A 64 0.18 2.56 1.97
N ILE A 65 -0.20 3.57 2.75
CA ILE A 65 0.28 3.76 4.13
C ILE A 65 -0.79 3.17 5.05
N TYR A 66 -0.40 2.21 5.88
CA TYR A 66 -1.25 1.56 6.86
C TYR A 66 -1.62 2.54 7.97
N LEU A 67 -2.90 2.59 8.33
CA LEU A 67 -3.41 3.38 9.47
C LEU A 67 -4.07 2.49 10.53
N GLY A 68 -4.51 1.31 10.13
CA GLY A 68 -5.23 0.37 10.97
C GLY A 68 -5.87 -0.72 10.13
N GLN A 69 -6.52 -1.67 10.79
CA GLN A 69 -7.40 -2.63 10.14
C GLN A 69 -8.59 -2.97 11.04
N ASN A 70 -9.67 -3.43 10.43
CA ASN A 70 -10.86 -3.91 11.13
C ASN A 70 -11.45 -5.14 10.43
N ALA A 71 -12.62 -5.62 10.88
CA ALA A 71 -13.29 -6.78 10.28
C ALA A 71 -13.66 -6.59 8.79
N GLN A 72 -13.77 -5.35 8.31
CA GLN A 72 -14.13 -5.05 6.92
C GLN A 72 -12.90 -5.03 6.01
N GLY A 73 -11.76 -4.52 6.51
CA GLY A 73 -10.57 -4.32 5.70
C GLY A 73 -9.46 -3.53 6.37
N ILE A 74 -8.51 -3.10 5.56
CA ILE A 74 -7.38 -2.26 5.97
C ILE A 74 -7.78 -0.79 5.82
N GLN A 75 -7.59 0.01 6.86
CA GLN A 75 -7.67 1.46 6.76
C GLN A 75 -6.31 1.98 6.29
N VAL A 76 -6.32 2.71 5.18
CA VAL A 76 -5.11 3.22 4.56
C VAL A 76 -5.22 4.68 4.19
N MET A 77 -4.06 5.33 4.09
CA MET A 77 -3.89 6.51 3.27
C MET A 77 -3.21 6.08 1.98
N ASP A 78 -3.86 6.30 0.84
CA ASP A 78 -3.28 6.02 -0.46
C ASP A 78 -3.49 7.16 -1.44
N GLN A 79 -2.67 7.15 -2.49
CA GLN A 79 -2.75 8.11 -3.57
C GLN A 79 -2.68 7.36 -4.90
N TRP A 80 -3.50 7.75 -5.87
CA TRP A 80 -3.43 7.23 -7.23
C TRP A 80 -3.02 8.33 -8.22
N ALA A 81 -2.61 7.92 -9.42
CA ALA A 81 -2.28 8.83 -10.52
C ALA A 81 -3.41 9.88 -10.71
N ASN A 82 -3.07 11.16 -10.57
CA ASN A 82 -3.99 12.30 -10.68
C ASN A 82 -5.10 12.42 -9.61
N ALA A 83 -4.92 11.88 -8.39
CA ALA A 83 -5.71 12.37 -7.25
C ALA A 83 -4.86 12.67 -6.03
N PRO A 84 -5.39 13.48 -5.11
CA PRO A 84 -4.79 13.68 -3.79
C PRO A 84 -4.80 12.39 -2.97
N ALA A 85 -3.83 12.29 -2.06
CA ALA A 85 -3.85 11.28 -1.01
C ALA A 85 -5.17 11.36 -0.23
N ARG A 86 -5.81 10.21 -0.02
CA ARG A 86 -7.08 10.11 0.69
C ARG A 86 -7.09 8.94 1.65
N TYR A 87 -7.91 9.07 2.68
CA TYR A 87 -8.24 7.97 3.57
C TYR A 87 -9.28 7.10 2.90
N ARG A 88 -9.04 5.79 2.87
CA ARG A 88 -10.05 4.81 2.46
C ARG A 88 -9.86 3.47 3.16
N THR A 89 -10.93 2.67 3.17
CA THR A 89 -10.87 1.27 3.57
C THR A 89 -10.71 0.40 2.33
N ILE A 90 -9.70 -0.46 2.33
CA ILE A 90 -9.53 -1.53 1.34
C ILE A 90 -10.13 -2.80 1.94
N ASN A 91 -11.25 -3.26 1.40
CA ASN A 91 -11.94 -4.46 1.90
C ASN A 91 -11.05 -5.70 1.77
N TRP A 92 -11.17 -6.64 2.71
CA TRP A 92 -10.41 -7.90 2.68
C TRP A 92 -10.58 -8.69 1.39
N THR A 93 -11.79 -8.64 0.84
CA THR A 93 -12.17 -9.19 -0.45
C THR A 93 -12.77 -8.09 -1.31
N THR A 94 -12.27 -7.98 -2.53
CA THR A 94 -12.77 -7.06 -3.57
C THR A 94 -12.98 -7.85 -4.85
N SER A 95 -13.79 -7.31 -5.77
CA SER A 95 -14.01 -7.89 -7.10
C SER A 95 -12.70 -8.00 -7.92
N ASN A 96 -11.74 -7.13 -7.64
CA ASN A 96 -10.37 -7.20 -8.13
C ASN A 96 -9.46 -7.86 -7.07
N SER A 97 -9.28 -9.17 -7.17
CA SER A 97 -8.54 -9.97 -6.18
C SER A 97 -7.08 -9.51 -5.97
N TYR A 98 -6.48 -8.80 -6.93
CA TYR A 98 -5.12 -8.28 -6.83
C TYR A 98 -5.01 -7.10 -5.86
N GLU A 99 -6.08 -6.32 -5.69
CA GLU A 99 -6.13 -5.15 -4.80
C GLU A 99 -6.93 -5.40 -3.52
N SER A 100 -7.29 -6.66 -3.27
CA SER A 100 -7.94 -7.07 -2.03
C SER A 100 -7.02 -6.84 -0.82
N GLY A 101 -7.59 -6.40 0.30
CA GLY A 101 -6.84 -6.16 1.55
C GLY A 101 -6.06 -7.39 2.00
N SER A 102 -6.55 -8.59 1.69
CA SER A 102 -5.88 -9.87 1.97
C SER A 102 -4.55 -10.09 1.24
N LYS A 103 -4.24 -9.28 0.21
CA LYS A 103 -3.01 -9.36 -0.59
C LYS A 103 -1.95 -8.34 -0.19
N PHE A 104 -2.20 -7.53 0.82
CA PHE A 104 -1.22 -6.57 1.30
C PHE A 104 -0.24 -7.20 2.27
N TYR A 105 1.03 -6.89 2.05
CA TYR A 105 2.15 -7.22 2.91
C TYR A 105 2.85 -5.93 3.34
N VAL A 106 3.45 -5.97 4.52
CA VAL A 106 4.38 -4.91 4.95
C VAL A 106 5.57 -4.90 3.99
N VAL A 107 5.93 -3.72 3.49
CA VAL A 107 7.12 -3.57 2.65
C VAL A 107 8.36 -3.74 3.51
N SER A 108 9.23 -4.66 3.11
CA SER A 108 10.56 -4.88 3.69
C SER A 108 11.64 -4.75 2.62
N HIS A 109 12.91 -4.75 3.03
CA HIS A 109 14.09 -4.59 2.17
C HIS A 109 15.26 -5.45 2.67
#